data_AF-A0A2H0CXI9-F1
#
_entry.id   AF-A0A2H0CXI9-F1
#
_cell.length_a   1.000
_cell.length_b   1.000
_cell.length_c   1.000
_cell.angle_alpha   90.00
_cell.angle_beta   90.00
_cell.angle_gamma   90.00
#
_symmetry.space_group_name_H-M   'P 1'
#
loop_
_entity.id
_entity.type
_entity.pdbx_description
1 polymer ?
#
loop_
_entity_poly.entity_id
_entity_poly.type
_entity_poly.pdbx_seq_one_letter_code
_entity_poly.pdbx_strand_id
1 'polypeptide(L)'
;MIKNLILTTSPLTIKKYSICLLLFLVVSSSSLLAMKYILWAMFLWGGGGAIGLALVFTGIYVGGFFAVTKKWIGYKQHVSLKGLKWIWLLGFLQLAVLGILYHLLPQFFPPAIAKFFFA
;
A
#
# COMPACT_ATOMS: atom_id res chain seq x y z
N MET A 1 11.37 22.73 -26.97
CA MET A 1 10.56 23.11 -25.78
C MET A 1 10.52 22.03 -24.67
N ILE A 2 11.09 20.83 -24.86
CA ILE A 2 11.09 19.74 -23.84
C ILE A 2 12.36 19.75 -22.96
N LYS A 3 13.49 20.31 -23.44
CA LYS A 3 14.77 20.34 -22.72
C LYS A 3 14.80 21.24 -21.46
N ASN A 4 13.90 22.21 -21.35
CA ASN A 4 13.89 23.16 -20.22
C ASN A 4 13.07 22.68 -19.00
N LEU A 5 12.38 21.53 -19.10
CA LEU A 5 11.59 21.00 -17.98
C LEU A 5 12.42 20.12 -17.02
N ILE A 6 13.58 19.61 -17.49
CA ILE A 6 14.45 18.72 -16.72
C ILE A 6 15.40 19.53 -15.82
N LEU A 7 15.74 20.75 -16.22
CA LEU A 7 16.77 21.60 -15.59
C LEU A 7 16.30 22.45 -14.39
N THR A 8 15.01 22.40 -14.04
CA THR A 8 14.43 23.20 -12.94
C THR A 8 14.06 22.39 -11.70
N THR A 9 14.39 21.10 -11.66
CA THR A 9 14.19 20.30 -10.44
C THR A 9 15.41 20.41 -9.54
N SER A 10 15.31 21.23 -8.49
CA SER A 10 16.37 21.27 -7.46
C SER A 10 16.61 19.85 -6.90
N PRO A 11 17.85 19.50 -6.51
CA PRO A 11 18.17 18.17 -5.95
C PRO A 11 17.30 17.84 -4.71
N LEU A 12 16.85 18.88 -4.02
CA LEU A 12 15.92 18.80 -2.90
C LEU A 12 14.53 18.31 -3.32
N THR A 13 14.05 18.71 -4.51
CA THR A 13 12.78 18.25 -5.09
C THR A 13 12.84 16.79 -5.52
N ILE A 14 13.95 16.35 -6.15
CA ILE A 14 14.16 14.94 -6.57
C ILE A 14 14.17 14.01 -5.34
N LYS A 15 14.86 14.40 -4.27
CA LYS A 15 14.92 13.65 -3.02
C LYS A 15 13.53 13.47 -2.37
N LYS A 16 12.68 14.50 -2.42
CA LYS A 16 11.29 14.44 -1.93
C LYS A 16 10.44 13.42 -2.69
N TYR A 17 10.50 13.44 -4.02
CA TYR A 17 9.76 12.49 -4.86
C TYR A 17 10.23 11.05 -4.68
N SER A 18 11.54 10.84 -4.57
CA SER A 18 12.12 9.53 -4.31
C SER A 18 11.64 8.93 -2.97
N ILE A 19 11.61 9.74 -1.90
CA ILE A 19 11.10 9.30 -0.59
C ILE A 19 9.60 9.01 -0.65
N CYS A 20 8.80 9.85 -1.34
CA CYS A 20 7.37 9.56 -1.56
C CYS A 20 7.16 8.25 -2.31
N LEU A 21 7.91 8.00 -3.38
CA LEU A 21 7.84 6.76 -4.15
C LEU A 21 8.23 5.56 -3.30
N LEU A 22 9.28 5.68 -2.48
CA LEU A 22 9.72 4.61 -1.60
C LEU A 22 8.66 4.29 -0.53
N LEU A 23 8.04 5.31 0.07
CA LEU A 23 6.92 5.13 1.00
C LEU A 23 5.73 4.47 0.32
N PHE A 24 5.38 4.91 -0.89
CA PHE A 24 4.31 4.30 -1.68
C PHE A 24 4.60 2.82 -1.98
N LEU A 25 5.81 2.49 -2.45
CA LEU A 25 6.25 1.13 -2.70
C LEU A 25 6.14 0.26 -1.45
N VAL A 26 6.65 0.73 -0.31
CA VAL A 26 6.59 -0.01 0.96
C VAL A 26 5.14 -0.27 1.38
N VAL A 27 4.28 0.75 1.32
CA VAL A 27 2.86 0.63 1.68
C VAL A 27 2.13 -0.32 0.73
N SER A 28 2.32 -0.18 -0.58
CA SER A 28 1.71 -1.04 -1.59
C SER A 28 2.19 -2.49 -1.51
N SER A 29 3.50 -2.74 -1.31
CA SER A 29 4.04 -4.09 -1.13
C SER A 29 3.53 -4.72 0.16
N SER A 30 3.47 -3.96 1.27
CA SER A 30 2.93 -4.45 2.53
C SER A 30 1.45 -4.80 2.40
N SER A 31 0.67 -3.98 1.70
CA SER A 31 -0.73 -4.23 1.35
C SER A 31 -0.90 -5.52 0.54
N LEU A 32 -0.07 -5.74 -0.49
CA LEU A 32 -0.12 -6.96 -1.31
C LEU A 32 0.18 -8.21 -0.49
N LEU A 33 1.18 -8.16 0.39
CA LEU A 33 1.51 -9.27 1.29
C LEU A 33 0.39 -9.53 2.29
N ALA A 34 -0.17 -8.49 2.91
CA ALA A 34 -1.31 -8.61 3.80
C ALA A 34 -2.49 -9.30 3.11
N MET A 35 -2.79 -8.91 1.86
CA MET A 35 -3.83 -9.55 1.06
C MET A 35 -3.52 -11.03 0.78
N LYS A 36 -2.26 -11.39 0.49
CA LYS A 36 -1.85 -12.80 0.34
C LYS A 36 -2.13 -13.61 1.60
N TYR A 37 -1.78 -13.10 2.78
CA TYR A 37 -2.03 -13.81 4.03
C TYR A 37 -3.52 -13.92 4.37
N ILE A 38 -4.31 -12.87 4.11
CA ILE A 38 -5.77 -12.90 4.31
C ILE A 38 -6.41 -13.96 3.40
N LEU A 39 -6.00 -14.01 2.13
CA LEU A 39 -6.48 -15.04 1.20
C LEU A 39 -6.07 -16.43 1.64
N TRP A 40 -4.80 -16.63 1.99
CA TRP A 40 -4.32 -17.92 2.45
C TRP A 40 -5.08 -18.42 3.69
N ALA A 41 -5.39 -17.52 4.63
CA ALA A 41 -6.23 -17.82 5.77
C ALA A 41 -7.69 -18.11 5.38
N MET A 42 -8.22 -17.46 4.35
CA MET A 42 -9.53 -17.79 3.81
C MET A 42 -9.58 -19.22 3.25
N PHE A 43 -8.51 -19.67 2.57
CA PHE A 43 -8.42 -21.03 2.04
C PHE A 43 -8.19 -22.09 3.13
N LEU A 44 -7.35 -21.80 4.12
CA LEU A 44 -7.01 -22.77 5.17
C LEU A 44 -8.01 -22.82 6.33
N TRP A 45 -8.46 -21.65 6.79
CA TRP A 45 -9.23 -21.48 8.02
C TRP A 45 -10.65 -20.95 7.76
N GLY A 46 -11.04 -20.81 6.49
CA GLY A 46 -12.33 -20.28 6.08
C GLY A 46 -12.49 -18.78 6.37
N GLY A 47 -13.72 -18.29 6.22
CA GLY A 47 -14.03 -16.86 6.37
C GLY A 47 -13.68 -16.29 7.76
N GLY A 48 -13.82 -17.09 8.82
CA GLY A 48 -13.49 -16.65 10.19
C GLY A 48 -12.02 -16.31 10.38
N GLY A 49 -11.11 -17.17 9.87
CA GLY A 49 -9.67 -16.91 9.93
C GLY A 49 -9.25 -15.71 9.08
N ALA A 50 -9.86 -15.55 7.91
CA ALA A 50 -9.63 -14.39 7.04
C ALA A 50 -10.06 -13.07 7.69
N ILE A 51 -11.22 -13.03 8.35
CA ILE A 51 -11.72 -11.84 9.07
C ILE A 51 -10.77 -11.48 10.22
N GLY A 52 -10.31 -12.47 11.00
CA GLY A 52 -9.35 -12.25 12.09
C GLY A 52 -8.05 -11.60 11.61
N LEU A 53 -7.46 -12.14 10.54
CA LEU A 53 -6.25 -11.57 9.95
C LEU A 53 -6.50 -10.20 9.31
N ALA A 54 -7.64 -9.99 8.66
CA ALA A 54 -8.01 -8.69 8.11
C ALA A 54 -8.06 -7.62 9.20
N LEU A 55 -8.66 -7.91 10.36
CA LEU A 55 -8.69 -7.00 11.51
C LEU A 55 -7.29 -6.67 12.04
N VAL A 56 -6.41 -7.67 12.15
CA VAL A 56 -5.02 -7.47 12.58
C VAL A 56 -4.29 -6.55 11.58
N PHE A 57 -4.38 -6.82 10.29
CA PHE A 57 -3.75 -5.99 9.26
C PHE A 57 -4.34 -4.57 9.21
N THR A 58 -5.65 -4.41 9.39
CA THR A 58 -6.28 -3.09 9.54
C THR A 58 -5.71 -2.34 10.75
N GLY A 59 -5.56 -3.00 11.89
CA GLY A 59 -4.94 -2.43 13.09
C GLY A 59 -3.50 -1.97 12.85
N ILE A 60 -2.69 -2.82 12.20
CA ILE A 60 -1.31 -2.49 11.81
C ILE A 60 -1.29 -1.31 10.82
N TYR A 61 -2.22 -1.27 9.87
CA TYR A 61 -2.29 -0.24 8.85
C TYR A 61 -2.63 1.14 9.43
N VAL A 62 -3.67 1.20 10.27
CA VAL A 62 -4.11 2.42 10.95
C VAL A 62 -3.10 2.84 12.02
N GLY A 63 -2.60 1.90 12.81
CA GLY A 63 -1.56 2.14 13.81
C GLY A 63 -0.26 2.63 13.19
N GLY A 64 0.14 2.07 12.05
CA GLY A 64 1.29 2.51 11.26
C GLY A 64 1.14 3.96 10.79
N PHE A 65 -0.05 4.34 10.30
CA PHE A 65 -0.33 5.74 9.94
C PHE A 65 -0.12 6.68 11.13
N PHE A 66 -0.66 6.30 12.29
CA PHE A 66 -0.57 7.12 13.49
C PHE A 66 0.87 7.21 14.01
N ALA A 67 1.62 6.11 13.97
CA ALA A 67 3.03 6.08 14.37
C ALA A 67 3.90 6.97 13.47
N VAL A 68 3.71 6.87 12.16
CA VAL A 68 4.42 7.69 11.17
C VAL A 68 4.05 9.17 11.30
N THR A 69 2.76 9.49 11.48
CA THR A 69 2.31 10.88 11.67
C THR A 69 2.77 11.47 13.00
N LYS A 70 2.87 10.69 14.08
CA LYS A 70 3.37 11.15 15.40
C LYS A 70 4.86 11.49 15.38
N LYS A 71 5.68 10.73 14.64
CA LYS A 71 7.11 11.01 14.43
C LYS A 71 7.39 11.96 13.26
N TRP A 72 6.34 12.50 12.62
CA TRP A 72 6.44 13.28 11.38
C TRP A 72 7.12 14.63 11.51
N ILE A 73 7.21 15.18 12.72
CA ILE A 73 7.78 16.51 12.99
C ILE A 73 9.22 16.64 12.44
N GLY A 74 10.01 15.55 12.43
CA GLY A 74 11.36 15.53 11.86
C GLY A 74 11.45 15.35 10.33
N TYR A 75 10.40 14.84 9.68
CA TYR A 75 10.39 14.51 8.24
C TYR A 75 9.57 15.49 7.38
N LYS A 76 9.02 16.55 7.99
CA LYS A 76 8.25 17.62 7.31
C LYS A 76 8.94 18.19 6.06
N GLN A 77 10.27 18.14 6.02
CA GLN A 77 11.08 18.67 4.92
C GLN A 77 11.06 17.78 3.67
N HIS A 78 10.64 16.51 3.78
CA HIS A 78 10.71 15.52 2.71
C HIS A 78 9.36 15.15 2.12
N VAL A 79 8.30 15.06 2.93
CA VAL A 79 6.97 14.66 2.45
C VAL A 79 5.89 15.53 3.13
N SER A 80 4.95 16.05 2.34
CA SER A 80 3.81 16.78 2.88
C SER A 80 2.85 15.81 3.56
N LEU A 81 2.23 16.23 4.67
CA LEU A 81 1.21 15.45 5.37
C LEU A 81 0.02 15.11 4.46
N LYS A 82 -0.27 15.97 3.47
CA LYS A 82 -1.27 15.70 2.42
C LYS A 82 -0.82 14.55 1.51
N GLY A 83 0.46 14.51 1.13
CA GLY A 83 1.03 13.42 0.33
C GLY A 83 1.04 12.09 1.06
N LEU A 84 1.40 12.09 2.34
CA LEU A 84 1.34 10.90 3.18
C LEU A 84 -0.10 10.34 3.29
N LYS A 85 -1.10 11.22 3.49
CA LYS A 85 -2.52 10.83 3.48
C LYS A 85 -2.93 10.20 2.15
N TRP A 86 -2.48 10.73 1.01
CA TRP A 86 -2.75 10.15 -0.30
C TRP A 86 -2.11 8.78 -0.48
N ILE A 87 -0.86 8.60 -0.06
CA ILE A 87 -0.18 7.30 -0.09
C ILE A 87 -0.97 6.28 0.73
N TRP A 88 -1.42 6.66 1.92
CA TRP A 88 -2.26 5.80 2.77
C TRP A 88 -3.66 5.56 2.21
N LEU A 89 -4.26 6.53 1.52
CA LEU A 89 -5.54 6.32 0.87
C LEU A 89 -5.41 5.35 -0.30
N LEU A 90 -4.35 5.49 -1.11
CA LEU A 90 -4.08 4.62 -2.26
C LEU A 90 -3.77 3.19 -1.82
N GLY A 91 -2.98 3.00 -0.76
CA GLY A 91 -2.73 1.67 -0.18
C GLY A 91 -4.01 1.00 0.33
N PHE A 92 -4.91 1.77 0.96
CA PHE A 92 -6.20 1.24 1.41
C PHE A 92 -7.12 0.93 0.24
N LEU A 93 -7.17 1.80 -0.77
CA LEU A 93 -7.92 1.58 -2.00
C LEU A 93 -7.43 0.32 -2.71
N GLN A 94 -6.12 0.09 -2.74
CA GLN A 94 -5.53 -1.13 -3.28
C GLN A 94 -6.04 -2.36 -2.52
N LEU A 95 -6.03 -2.37 -1.18
CA LEU A 95 -6.63 -3.46 -0.39
C LEU A 95 -8.11 -3.68 -0.70
N ALA A 96 -8.90 -2.60 -0.76
CA ALA A 96 -10.33 -2.67 -1.00
C ALA A 96 -10.65 -3.21 -2.41
N VAL A 97 -9.97 -2.69 -3.44
CA VAL A 97 -10.15 -3.15 -4.83
C VAL A 97 -9.73 -4.60 -4.97
N LEU A 98 -8.58 -5.00 -4.44
CA LEU A 98 -8.19 -6.41 -4.48
C LEU A 98 -9.21 -7.27 -3.72
N GLY A 99 -9.59 -6.91 -2.49
CA GLY A 99 -10.59 -7.65 -1.70
C GLY A 99 -11.92 -7.87 -2.45
N ILE A 100 -12.43 -6.82 -3.10
CA ILE A 100 -13.66 -6.87 -3.90
C ILE A 100 -13.47 -7.75 -5.14
N LEU A 101 -12.38 -7.56 -5.89
CA LEU A 101 -12.06 -8.38 -7.07
C LEU A 101 -11.96 -9.87 -6.71
N TYR A 102 -11.43 -10.19 -5.53
CA TYR A 102 -11.35 -11.58 -5.04
C TYR A 102 -12.70 -12.17 -4.65
N HIS A 103 -13.59 -11.40 -4.03
CA HIS A 103 -14.92 -11.89 -3.70
C HIS A 103 -15.77 -12.15 -4.96
N LEU A 104 -15.64 -11.29 -5.97
CA LEU A 104 -16.50 -11.31 -7.15
C LEU A 104 -15.93 -12.15 -8.30
N LEU A 105 -14.61 -12.25 -8.45
CA LEU A 105 -13.95 -12.82 -9.64
C LEU A 105 -12.77 -13.76 -9.30
N PRO A 106 -12.94 -14.81 -8.47
CA PRO A 106 -11.89 -15.84 -8.34
C PRO A 106 -11.53 -16.48 -9.69
N GLN A 107 -12.44 -16.42 -10.67
CA GLN A 107 -12.37 -17.07 -11.98
C GLN A 107 -11.59 -16.28 -13.04
N PHE A 108 -11.39 -14.97 -12.85
CA PHE A 108 -10.79 -14.09 -13.86
C PHE A 108 -9.40 -13.60 -13.48
N PHE A 109 -8.78 -14.16 -12.43
CA PHE A 109 -7.44 -13.77 -12.06
C PHE A 109 -6.44 -14.17 -13.16
N PRO A 110 -5.65 -13.21 -13.69
CA PRO A 110 -4.56 -13.54 -14.58
C PRO A 110 -3.64 -14.59 -13.93
N PRO A 111 -3.16 -15.60 -14.66
CA PRO A 111 -2.41 -16.72 -14.08
C PRO A 111 -1.17 -16.27 -13.27
N ALA A 112 -0.53 -15.17 -13.68
CA ALA A 112 0.61 -14.60 -12.96
C ALA A 112 0.22 -14.05 -11.57
N ILE A 113 -0.95 -13.40 -11.47
CA ILE A 113 -1.45 -12.84 -10.22
C ILE A 113 -1.93 -13.99 -9.33
N ALA A 114 -2.69 -14.94 -9.87
CA ALA A 114 -3.11 -16.13 -9.14
C ALA A 114 -1.91 -16.90 -8.54
N LYS A 115 -0.83 -17.10 -9.31
CA LYS A 115 0.40 -17.73 -8.80
C LYS A 115 1.03 -16.95 -7.64
N PHE A 116 1.10 -15.64 -7.70
CA PHE A 116 1.66 -14.85 -6.60
C PHE A 116 0.89 -15.05 -5.28
N PHE A 117 -0.44 -15.15 -5.36
CA PHE A 117 -1.30 -15.24 -4.18
C PHE A 117 -1.52 -16.67 -3.68
N PHE A 118 -1.47 -17.69 -4.56
CA PHE A 118 -1.81 -19.08 -4.24
C PHE A 118 -0.66 -20.07 -4.33
N ALA A 119 0.51 -19.68 -4.86
CA ALA A 119 1.74 -20.46 -4.72
C ALA A 119 2.49 -20.09 -3.43
#